data_AF-A0A1V4RIS2-F1
#
_entry.id   AF-A0A1V4RIS2-F1
#
_cell.length_a   1.000
_cell.length_b   1.000
_cell.length_c   1.000
_cell.angle_alpha   90.00
_cell.angle_beta   90.00
_cell.angle_gamma   90.00
#
_symmetry.space_group_name_H-M   'P 1'
#
loop_
_entity.id
_entity.type
_entity.pdbx_description
1 polymer ?
#
loop_
_entity_poly.entity_id
_entity_poly.type
_entity_poly.pdbx_seq_one_letter_code
_entity_poly.pdbx_strand_id
1 'polypeptide(L)'
;MGEAGQADQRRGSGDRCCQLFIPPVFPRGETERKTELAEIDELNLQLEKKKGYKGTIHGIIPLKEGREMDVKLELQGDVLCILPYLTPQVRKSSGRGQLNLCLGGSWKAPVIRAVEARFEQGKLALLSLPEELNSLKGDICLAKGSNFLKIRGISGQMGDGKFFIENSRRVKINGAELEPLVMERFDLNLGIITLHTGESGLRLNIPGLMRPKEEGRFRFWDSKAAEGLYIAGPAKSPQIKGVCYLSDVEFTFPPLKDKKSPSKRTLSRFLESINWDLKVVTGRNVRYFRRQQYSITNIAEVDLQIDEGSWLEFKGSVAQGGFHIQGSLQSHQGNLTYLNTEFEVEEIGLEVNTQNDPMPLVWGSAKTTVYSDTTGTATDIFLRLYAIDKRTGQRKEKGRWGELRMELTSSDPNDNSPEKILAKLGYSLDNYNQKAAVLLTTGMERILIGGLIRPLEREVRETLRLDVFYVHPSLVGNLLTSSELALENGGRLSYLGFLKGTEWRLGQYFLGNWLFFYAGELKTERDRYQREKLGIKHRFGIEYRTSTTNISFEYNYDNVLRRKDRQFSIRRYFSF
;
A
#
# COMPACT_ATOMS: atom_id res chain seq x y z
N MET A 1 -43.46 -20.35 -48.51
CA MET A 1 -42.37 -20.87 -49.38
C MET A 1 -41.09 -20.59 -48.62
N GLY A 2 -40.62 -21.47 -47.72
CA GLY A 2 -40.09 -22.83 -48.02
C GLY A 2 -38.65 -22.64 -48.51
N GLU A 3 -37.59 -23.27 -48.01
CA GLU A 3 -37.32 -24.38 -47.09
C GLU A 3 -35.82 -24.24 -46.71
N ALA A 4 -35.42 -24.44 -45.46
CA ALA A 4 -34.88 -25.68 -44.89
C ALA A 4 -33.41 -26.01 -45.25
N GLY A 5 -32.63 -26.24 -44.20
CA GLY A 5 -31.24 -26.70 -44.21
C GLY A 5 -30.75 -27.01 -42.79
N GLN A 6 -31.37 -28.03 -42.18
CA GLN A 6 -30.90 -28.85 -41.03
C GLN A 6 -29.47 -29.36 -41.26
N ALA A 7 -28.67 -29.89 -40.33
CA ALA A 7 -28.57 -30.00 -38.87
C ALA A 7 -27.30 -30.87 -38.65
N ASP A 8 -26.51 -30.69 -37.58
CA ASP A 8 -26.14 -31.84 -36.75
C ASP A 8 -25.66 -31.44 -35.35
N GLN A 9 -26.06 -32.25 -34.38
CA GLN A 9 -25.88 -32.14 -32.94
C GLN A 9 -24.60 -32.88 -32.50
N ARG A 10 -24.00 -32.45 -31.37
CA ARG A 10 -23.76 -33.34 -30.21
C ARG A 10 -23.28 -32.57 -28.94
N ARG A 11 -24.10 -32.77 -27.90
CA ARG A 11 -23.96 -32.63 -26.43
C ARG A 11 -22.54 -32.93 -25.88
N GLY A 12 -22.08 -32.48 -24.71
CA GLY A 12 -22.70 -31.76 -23.59
C GLY A 12 -21.87 -31.89 -22.29
N SER A 13 -22.46 -31.40 -21.19
CA SER A 13 -22.02 -31.36 -19.77
C SER A 13 -21.27 -30.09 -19.35
N GLY A 14 -21.69 -29.31 -18.35
CA GLY A 14 -22.84 -29.42 -17.46
C GLY A 14 -22.61 -28.69 -16.13
N ASP A 15 -22.44 -27.36 -16.15
CA ASP A 15 -22.37 -26.55 -14.93
C ASP A 15 -23.79 -26.25 -14.41
N ARG A 16 -24.26 -27.09 -13.48
CA ARG A 16 -25.48 -26.82 -12.74
C ARG A 16 -25.18 -25.91 -11.56
N CYS A 17 -25.62 -24.67 -11.71
CA CYS A 17 -25.80 -23.69 -10.65
C CYS A 17 -26.79 -24.24 -9.61
N CYS A 18 -26.32 -24.53 -8.38
CA CYS A 18 -27.22 -24.77 -7.25
C CYS A 18 -27.68 -23.41 -6.71
N GLN A 19 -28.72 -22.85 -7.32
CA GLN A 19 -29.58 -21.88 -6.63
C GLN A 19 -30.49 -22.67 -5.69
N LEU A 20 -30.43 -22.38 -4.40
CA LEU A 20 -31.45 -22.82 -3.45
C LEU A 20 -32.72 -21.98 -3.70
N PHE A 21 -33.50 -22.37 -4.70
CA PHE A 21 -34.88 -21.93 -4.86
C PHE A 21 -35.76 -22.89 -4.06
N ILE A 22 -36.38 -22.38 -3.00
CA ILE A 22 -37.53 -23.04 -2.36
C ILE A 22 -38.77 -22.50 -3.09
N PRO A 23 -39.45 -23.28 -3.95
CA PRO A 23 -40.72 -22.83 -4.50
C PRO A 23 -41.82 -23.02 -3.44
N PRO A 24 -42.71 -22.04 -3.21
CA PRO A 24 -43.92 -22.29 -2.45
C PRO A 24 -44.94 -22.91 -3.41
N VAL A 25 -45.28 -24.18 -3.22
CA VAL A 25 -46.44 -24.80 -3.89
C VAL A 25 -47.37 -25.30 -2.79
N PHE A 26 -48.39 -24.51 -2.47
CA PHE A 26 -49.55 -24.93 -1.68
C PHE A 26 -50.70 -25.28 -2.64
N PRO A 27 -51.40 -26.42 -2.47
CA PRO A 27 -52.69 -26.61 -3.11
C PRO A 27 -53.75 -25.81 -2.35
N ARG A 28 -54.54 -25.00 -3.08
CA ARG A 28 -55.80 -24.42 -2.59
C ARG A 28 -56.92 -25.43 -2.83
N GLY A 29 -57.69 -25.73 -1.78
CA GLY A 29 -58.88 -26.58 -1.84
C GLY A 29 -59.59 -26.68 -0.50
N GLU A 30 -60.36 -25.64 -0.19
CA GLU A 30 -61.65 -25.59 0.53
C GLU A 30 -61.99 -26.48 1.74
N THR A 31 -62.15 -25.77 2.87
CA THR A 31 -63.20 -25.80 3.91
C THR A 31 -63.35 -26.93 4.94
N GLU A 32 -63.31 -26.45 6.19
CA GLU A 32 -63.98 -26.92 7.41
C GLU A 32 -63.58 -28.27 8.02
N ARG A 33 -62.61 -28.19 8.94
CA ARG A 33 -62.75 -28.79 10.28
C ARG A 33 -61.80 -28.12 11.27
N LYS A 34 -62.37 -27.65 12.39
CA LYS A 34 -61.65 -27.20 13.58
C LYS A 34 -60.76 -28.34 14.10
N THR A 35 -59.45 -28.19 13.91
CA THR A 35 -58.45 -28.88 14.72
C THR A 35 -57.25 -27.94 14.84
N GLU A 36 -57.05 -27.37 16.03
CA GLU A 36 -55.78 -26.73 16.41
C GLU A 36 -54.70 -27.83 16.45
N LEU A 37 -54.04 -28.07 15.32
CA LEU A 37 -52.82 -28.85 15.26
C LEU A 37 -51.67 -27.88 15.01
N ALA A 38 -50.78 -27.80 16.00
CA ALA A 38 -49.54 -27.06 15.91
C ALA A 38 -48.68 -27.68 14.80
N GLU A 39 -48.51 -26.97 13.68
CA GLU A 39 -47.46 -27.28 12.69
C GLU A 39 -46.10 -27.02 13.35
N ILE A 40 -45.60 -28.04 14.05
CA ILE A 40 -44.21 -28.25 14.40
C ILE A 40 -43.62 -28.97 13.19
N ASP A 41 -42.78 -28.31 12.42
CA ASP A 41 -42.00 -29.02 11.41
C ASP A 41 -40.83 -29.70 12.11
N GLU A 42 -41.02 -30.98 12.44
CA GLU A 42 -39.92 -31.87 12.74
C GLU A 42 -39.05 -31.99 11.48
N LEU A 43 -37.85 -31.45 11.57
CA LEU A 43 -36.85 -31.51 10.53
C LEU A 43 -36.06 -32.81 10.72
N ASN A 44 -36.06 -33.68 9.73
CA ASN A 44 -35.18 -34.85 9.66
C ASN A 44 -34.62 -34.94 8.24
N LEU A 45 -33.44 -34.36 8.03
CA LEU A 45 -32.78 -34.27 6.72
C LEU A 45 -31.46 -35.02 6.73
N GLN A 46 -31.22 -35.80 5.68
CA GLN A 46 -29.89 -36.30 5.36
C GLN A 46 -29.21 -35.35 4.38
N LEU A 47 -27.99 -34.95 4.70
CA LEU A 47 -27.16 -34.11 3.86
C LEU A 47 -26.04 -34.94 3.25
N GLU A 48 -25.94 -34.93 1.92
CA GLU A 48 -24.81 -35.50 1.21
C GLU A 48 -24.35 -34.55 0.10
N LYS A 49 -23.11 -34.08 0.20
CA LYS A 49 -22.42 -33.37 -0.88
C LYS A 49 -21.49 -34.37 -1.56
N LYS A 50 -21.68 -34.60 -2.86
CA LYS A 50 -20.83 -35.51 -3.64
C LYS A 50 -19.36 -35.11 -3.51
N LYS A 51 -18.52 -36.02 -2.99
CA LYS A 51 -17.08 -35.80 -2.65
C LYS A 51 -16.82 -34.73 -1.56
N GLY A 52 -17.80 -34.39 -0.73
CA GLY A 52 -17.69 -33.38 0.33
C GLY A 52 -17.99 -33.93 1.72
N TYR A 53 -18.99 -33.36 2.39
CA TYR A 53 -19.47 -33.82 3.68
C TYR A 53 -20.71 -34.72 3.55
N LYS A 54 -20.90 -35.57 4.56
CA LYS A 54 -22.14 -36.28 4.83
C LYS A 54 -22.61 -35.96 6.24
N GLY A 55 -23.89 -35.97 6.47
CA GLY A 55 -24.41 -35.68 7.80
C GLY A 55 -25.92 -35.65 7.89
N THR A 56 -26.39 -35.27 9.06
CA THR A 56 -27.82 -35.20 9.37
C THR A 56 -28.14 -33.84 9.99
N ILE A 57 -29.34 -33.35 9.69
CA ILE A 57 -29.98 -32.30 10.47
C ILE A 57 -31.24 -32.90 11.07
N HIS A 58 -31.36 -32.81 12.38
CA HIS A 58 -32.55 -33.27 13.10
C HIS A 58 -32.98 -32.21 14.11
N GLY A 59 -34.29 -32.02 14.29
CA GLY A 59 -34.78 -31.08 15.30
C GLY A 59 -36.09 -30.41 14.95
N ILE A 60 -36.39 -29.33 15.66
CA ILE A 60 -37.65 -28.59 15.54
C ILE A 60 -37.35 -27.16 15.09
N ILE A 61 -38.00 -26.73 14.01
CA ILE A 61 -38.02 -25.33 13.57
C ILE A 61 -39.44 -24.79 13.71
N PRO A 62 -39.72 -23.92 14.69
CA PRO A 62 -41.05 -23.36 14.86
C PRO A 62 -41.32 -22.28 13.82
N LEU A 63 -42.36 -22.48 13.00
CA LEU A 63 -42.81 -21.49 12.01
C LEU A 63 -43.59 -20.32 12.64
N LYS A 64 -44.14 -20.52 13.85
CA LYS A 64 -44.87 -19.49 14.62
C LYS A 64 -44.00 -18.85 15.69
N GLU A 65 -44.24 -17.56 15.95
CA GLU A 65 -43.55 -16.80 16.99
C GLU A 65 -43.87 -17.36 18.40
N GLY A 66 -42.86 -17.36 19.28
CA GLY A 66 -43.02 -17.74 20.70
C GLY A 66 -42.46 -19.11 21.12
N ARG A 67 -41.96 -19.93 20.18
CA ARG A 67 -41.23 -21.18 20.50
C ARG A 67 -39.77 -21.08 20.09
N GLU A 68 -38.88 -21.69 20.88
CA GLU A 68 -37.47 -21.84 20.50
C GLU A 68 -37.29 -23.01 19.54
N MET A 69 -36.37 -22.85 18.60
CA MET A 69 -35.86 -23.96 17.81
C MET A 69 -34.94 -24.83 18.67
N ASP A 70 -34.83 -26.10 18.29
CA ASP A 70 -33.78 -27.01 18.76
C ASP A 70 -33.34 -27.83 17.56
N VAL A 71 -32.25 -27.42 16.94
CA VAL A 71 -31.74 -28.02 15.71
C VAL A 71 -30.34 -28.55 15.95
N LYS A 72 -30.15 -29.83 15.68
CA LYS A 72 -28.87 -30.53 15.76
C LYS A 72 -28.38 -30.87 14.37
N LEU A 73 -27.16 -30.43 14.08
CA LEU A 73 -26.44 -30.68 12.85
C LEU A 73 -25.21 -31.52 13.19
N GLU A 74 -25.08 -32.66 12.52
CA GLU A 74 -23.91 -33.54 12.62
C GLU A 74 -23.35 -33.75 11.22
N LEU A 75 -22.11 -33.31 10.99
CA LEU A 75 -21.43 -33.44 9.70
C LEU A 75 -20.09 -34.15 9.87
N GLN A 76 -19.72 -34.96 8.88
CA GLN A 76 -18.43 -35.62 8.76
C GLN A 76 -17.90 -35.53 7.31
N GLY A 77 -16.59 -35.61 7.14
CA GLY A 77 -15.93 -35.50 5.83
C GLY A 77 -15.38 -34.09 5.61
N ASP A 78 -15.62 -33.48 4.45
CA ASP A 78 -15.14 -32.12 4.17
C ASP A 78 -16.02 -31.03 4.79
N VAL A 79 -15.89 -30.87 6.10
CA VAL A 79 -16.65 -29.87 6.87
C VAL A 79 -16.18 -28.43 6.60
N LEU A 80 -14.91 -28.24 6.19
CA LEU A 80 -14.37 -26.90 5.91
C LEU A 80 -14.95 -26.30 4.64
N CYS A 81 -15.46 -27.11 3.70
CA CYS A 81 -16.09 -26.60 2.46
C CYS A 81 -17.36 -25.75 2.68
N ILE A 82 -17.83 -25.62 3.93
CA ILE A 82 -18.95 -24.75 4.33
C ILE A 82 -18.50 -23.29 4.50
N LEU A 83 -17.24 -23.05 4.85
CA LEU A 83 -16.71 -21.71 5.12
C LEU A 83 -16.94 -20.66 4.01
N PRO A 84 -16.84 -20.99 2.69
CA PRO A 84 -17.09 -20.02 1.62
C PRO A 84 -18.54 -19.50 1.60
N TYR A 85 -19.49 -20.26 2.17
CA TYR A 85 -20.89 -19.84 2.29
C TYR A 85 -21.13 -18.99 3.54
N LEU A 86 -20.26 -19.08 4.54
CA LEU A 86 -20.36 -18.32 5.80
C LEU A 86 -19.72 -16.94 5.70
N THR A 87 -18.66 -16.80 4.90
CA THR A 87 -17.96 -15.53 4.73
C THR A 87 -17.40 -15.37 3.31
N PRO A 88 -17.59 -14.20 2.67
CA PRO A 88 -17.05 -13.94 1.35
C PRO A 88 -15.52 -13.84 1.35
N GLN A 89 -14.87 -13.74 2.51
CA GLN A 89 -13.41 -13.71 2.63
C GLN A 89 -12.76 -15.05 2.23
N VAL A 90 -13.50 -16.16 2.31
CA VAL A 90 -13.00 -17.49 1.97
C VAL A 90 -13.34 -17.76 0.50
N ARG A 91 -12.31 -17.86 -0.34
CA ARG A 91 -12.47 -18.19 -1.77
C ARG A 91 -12.71 -19.68 -1.97
N LYS A 92 -11.92 -20.49 -1.28
CA LYS A 92 -11.91 -21.95 -1.36
C LYS A 92 -11.50 -22.52 -0.02
N SER A 93 -12.07 -23.65 0.33
CA SER A 93 -11.68 -24.42 1.50
C SER A 93 -11.98 -25.89 1.29
N SER A 94 -11.16 -26.73 1.90
CA SER A 94 -11.37 -28.17 1.99
C SER A 94 -10.66 -28.72 3.22
N GLY A 95 -11.04 -29.91 3.66
CA GLY A 95 -10.36 -30.63 4.73
C GLY A 95 -11.06 -31.94 5.07
N ARG A 96 -10.64 -32.57 6.15
CA ARG A 96 -11.34 -33.72 6.73
C ARG A 96 -11.65 -33.42 8.18
N GLY A 97 -12.89 -33.64 8.61
CA GLY A 97 -13.30 -33.31 9.96
C GLY A 97 -14.69 -33.76 10.33
N GLN A 98 -15.10 -33.32 11.51
CA GLN A 98 -16.40 -33.53 12.09
C GLN A 98 -16.90 -32.20 12.67
N LEU A 99 -18.19 -31.92 12.53
CA LEU A 99 -18.86 -30.76 13.09
C LEU A 99 -20.17 -31.22 13.72
N ASN A 100 -20.28 -31.05 15.04
CA ASN A 100 -21.51 -31.19 15.79
C ASN A 100 -21.94 -29.80 16.24
N LEU A 101 -23.14 -29.37 15.85
CA LEU A 101 -23.66 -28.04 16.12
C LEU A 101 -25.08 -28.16 16.66
N CYS A 102 -25.37 -27.50 17.78
CA CYS A 102 -26.71 -27.36 18.32
C CYS A 102 -27.13 -25.89 18.25
N LEU A 103 -28.25 -25.62 17.59
CA LEU A 103 -28.84 -24.31 17.44
C LEU A 103 -30.12 -24.21 18.27
N GLY A 104 -30.32 -23.08 18.94
CA GLY A 104 -31.54 -22.77 19.68
C GLY A 104 -31.96 -21.30 19.56
N GLY A 105 -32.89 -20.83 20.40
CA GLY A 105 -33.45 -19.49 20.27
C GLY A 105 -34.53 -19.41 19.19
N SER A 106 -34.91 -18.21 18.75
CA SER A 106 -35.95 -18.09 17.72
C SER A 106 -35.39 -18.25 16.32
N TRP A 107 -36.21 -18.63 15.34
CA TRP A 107 -35.76 -18.72 13.94
C TRP A 107 -35.25 -17.38 13.38
N LYS A 108 -35.75 -16.24 13.92
CA LYS A 108 -35.30 -14.88 13.56
C LYS A 108 -34.00 -14.46 14.26
N ALA A 109 -33.71 -15.03 15.43
CA ALA A 109 -32.54 -14.72 16.25
C ALA A 109 -31.90 -16.03 16.76
N PRO A 110 -31.22 -16.77 15.86
CA PRO A 110 -30.65 -18.05 16.20
C PRO A 110 -29.42 -17.92 17.11
N VAL A 111 -29.35 -18.77 18.13
CA VAL A 111 -28.24 -18.84 19.09
C VAL A 111 -27.54 -20.18 18.97
N ILE A 112 -26.22 -20.18 19.09
CA ILE A 112 -25.42 -21.40 19.08
C ILE A 112 -25.36 -21.92 20.52
N ARG A 113 -25.97 -23.09 20.79
CA ARG A 113 -26.07 -23.69 22.15
C ARG A 113 -24.90 -24.60 22.50
N ALA A 114 -24.34 -25.27 21.50
CA ALA A 114 -23.16 -26.13 21.64
C ALA A 114 -22.49 -26.32 20.27
N VAL A 115 -21.17 -26.48 20.29
CA VAL A 115 -20.35 -26.76 19.10
C VAL A 115 -19.25 -27.72 19.51
N GLU A 116 -19.00 -28.71 18.67
CA GLU A 116 -17.74 -29.45 18.65
C GLU A 116 -17.31 -29.57 17.19
N ALA A 117 -16.19 -28.93 16.86
CA ALA A 117 -15.64 -28.94 15.51
C ALA A 117 -14.19 -29.37 15.56
N ARG A 118 -13.87 -30.44 14.83
CA ARG A 118 -12.49 -30.92 14.66
C ARG A 118 -12.21 -31.09 13.19
N PHE A 119 -11.07 -30.60 12.73
CA PHE A 119 -10.65 -30.76 11.34
C PHE A 119 -9.15 -30.95 11.25
N GLU A 120 -8.72 -31.65 10.22
CA GLU A 120 -7.34 -31.94 9.88
C GLU A 120 -7.15 -31.91 8.36
N GLN A 121 -5.89 -31.84 7.92
CA GLN A 121 -5.51 -31.80 6.50
C GLN A 121 -6.25 -30.68 5.73
N GLY A 122 -6.59 -29.60 6.42
CA GLY A 122 -7.38 -28.53 5.85
C GLY A 122 -6.54 -27.63 4.95
N LYS A 123 -7.22 -27.06 3.96
CA LYS A 123 -6.71 -26.01 3.08
C LYS A 123 -7.69 -24.84 3.06
N LEU A 124 -7.17 -23.62 3.09
CA LEU A 124 -7.98 -22.41 3.11
C LEU A 124 -7.34 -21.31 2.26
N ALA A 125 -8.04 -20.85 1.22
CA ALA A 125 -7.65 -19.72 0.40
C ALA A 125 -8.48 -18.49 0.81
N LEU A 126 -7.83 -17.47 1.35
CA LEU A 126 -8.47 -16.20 1.75
C LEU A 126 -8.26 -15.11 0.69
N LEU A 127 -9.20 -14.18 0.56
CA LEU A 127 -9.06 -13.01 -0.33
C LEU A 127 -7.96 -12.05 0.13
N SER A 128 -7.73 -11.98 1.44
CA SER A 128 -6.81 -11.04 2.08
C SER A 128 -5.37 -11.55 2.19
N LEU A 129 -5.15 -12.85 1.96
CA LEU A 129 -3.83 -13.48 2.03
C LEU A 129 -3.30 -13.77 0.63
N PRO A 130 -1.98 -13.62 0.41
CA PRO A 130 -1.39 -13.88 -0.90
C PRO A 130 -1.30 -15.39 -1.19
N GLU A 131 -1.03 -16.20 -0.17
CA GLU A 131 -0.89 -17.65 -0.27
C GLU A 131 -2.03 -18.41 0.44
N GLU A 132 -2.22 -19.67 0.07
CA GLU A 132 -3.17 -20.58 0.73
C GLU A 132 -2.61 -21.07 2.07
N LEU A 133 -3.49 -21.17 3.06
CA LEU A 133 -3.18 -21.85 4.31
C LEU A 133 -3.31 -23.36 4.08
N ASN A 134 -2.28 -24.10 4.44
CA ASN A 134 -2.16 -25.54 4.25
C ASN A 134 -1.97 -26.28 5.58
N SER A 135 -2.18 -27.60 5.55
CA SER A 135 -2.00 -28.48 6.71
C SER A 135 -2.78 -28.01 7.94
N LEU A 136 -3.96 -27.43 7.71
CA LEU A 136 -4.77 -26.88 8.79
C LEU A 136 -5.31 -28.00 9.66
N LYS A 137 -5.14 -27.82 10.96
CA LYS A 137 -5.71 -28.65 12.01
C LYS A 137 -6.34 -27.75 13.06
N GLY A 138 -7.53 -28.09 13.53
CA GLY A 138 -8.24 -27.30 14.52
C GLY A 138 -9.15 -28.10 15.43
N ASP A 139 -9.26 -27.64 16.68
CA ASP A 139 -10.24 -28.11 17.68
C ASP A 139 -10.94 -26.88 18.30
N ILE A 140 -12.25 -26.79 18.10
CA ILE A 140 -13.11 -25.71 18.55
C ILE A 140 -14.29 -26.31 19.30
N CYS A 141 -14.57 -25.82 20.51
CA CYS A 141 -15.68 -26.30 21.31
C CYS A 141 -16.46 -25.16 22.00
N LEU A 142 -17.78 -25.28 22.03
CA LEU A 142 -18.68 -24.52 22.90
C LEU A 142 -19.43 -25.51 23.78
N ALA A 143 -19.13 -25.49 25.08
CA ALA A 143 -19.82 -26.34 26.05
C ALA A 143 -21.28 -25.91 26.21
N LYS A 144 -22.18 -26.88 26.45
CA LYS A 144 -23.60 -26.62 26.67
C LYS A 144 -23.79 -25.65 27.84
N GLY A 145 -24.56 -24.59 27.62
CA GLY A 145 -24.82 -23.54 28.64
C GLY A 145 -23.70 -22.51 28.81
N SER A 146 -22.63 -22.59 28.01
CA SER A 146 -21.60 -21.55 27.91
C SER A 146 -21.86 -20.70 26.67
N ASN A 147 -21.47 -19.43 26.73
CA ASN A 147 -21.36 -18.55 25.55
C ASN A 147 -19.91 -18.41 25.05
N PHE A 148 -18.92 -18.91 25.80
CA PHE A 148 -17.51 -18.85 25.41
C PHE A 148 -17.14 -19.97 24.43
N LEU A 149 -16.90 -19.61 23.17
CA LEU A 149 -16.40 -20.52 22.14
C LEU A 149 -14.89 -20.70 22.33
N LYS A 150 -14.47 -21.83 22.90
CA LYS A 150 -13.05 -22.14 23.10
C LYS A 150 -12.43 -22.66 21.81
N ILE A 151 -11.44 -21.94 21.32
CA ILE A 151 -10.47 -22.40 20.32
C ILE A 151 -9.32 -23.02 21.11
N ARG A 152 -9.27 -24.36 21.16
CA ARG A 152 -8.20 -25.09 21.86
C ARG A 152 -6.88 -25.03 21.10
N GLY A 153 -6.98 -24.90 19.78
CA GLY A 153 -5.83 -24.70 18.90
C GLY A 153 -6.24 -24.84 17.45
N ILE A 154 -5.83 -23.90 16.63
CA ILE A 154 -5.85 -23.98 15.17
C ILE A 154 -4.43 -23.76 14.69
N SER A 155 -3.82 -24.78 14.10
CA SER A 155 -2.46 -24.73 13.57
C SER A 155 -2.46 -24.91 12.06
N GLY A 156 -1.48 -24.31 11.39
CA GLY A 156 -1.29 -24.52 9.96
C GLY A 156 0.01 -23.95 9.44
N GLN A 157 0.13 -23.94 8.13
CA GLN A 157 1.27 -23.40 7.40
C GLN A 157 0.81 -22.45 6.30
N MET A 158 1.58 -21.40 6.06
CA MET A 158 1.44 -20.51 4.90
C MET A 158 2.84 -20.32 4.32
N GLY A 159 3.07 -20.83 3.11
CA GLY A 159 4.41 -21.02 2.57
C GLY A 159 5.27 -21.86 3.50
N ASP A 160 6.40 -21.32 3.90
CA ASP A 160 7.33 -21.91 4.88
C ASP A 160 7.04 -21.51 6.34
N GLY A 161 6.08 -20.61 6.56
CA GLY A 161 5.69 -20.09 7.86
C GLY A 161 4.69 -20.98 8.59
N LYS A 162 4.89 -21.20 9.89
CA LYS A 162 3.94 -21.91 10.76
C LYS A 162 3.19 -20.92 11.63
N PHE A 163 1.92 -21.22 11.93
CA PHE A 163 1.15 -20.45 12.89
C PHE A 163 0.31 -21.34 13.80
N PHE A 164 -0.07 -20.78 14.95
CA PHE A 164 -0.97 -21.37 15.91
C PHE A 164 -1.90 -20.28 16.47
N ILE A 165 -3.19 -20.58 16.53
CA ILE A 165 -4.23 -19.69 17.05
C ILE A 165 -4.95 -20.39 18.18
N GLU A 166 -5.11 -19.69 19.29
CA GLU A 166 -5.95 -20.10 20.41
C GLU A 166 -6.71 -18.91 20.96
N ASN A 167 -7.56 -19.13 21.97
CA ASN A 167 -8.17 -18.03 22.69
C ASN A 167 -8.29 -18.28 24.19
N SER A 168 -8.40 -17.19 24.95
CA SER A 168 -8.56 -17.20 26.40
C SER A 168 -9.70 -16.28 26.82
N ARG A 169 -10.40 -16.59 27.91
CA ARG A 169 -11.49 -15.74 28.41
C ARG A 169 -11.00 -14.38 28.89
N ARG A 170 -9.81 -14.36 29.49
CA ARG A 170 -9.20 -13.20 30.13
C ARG A 170 -7.71 -13.24 29.88
N VAL A 171 -7.15 -12.09 29.52
CA VAL A 171 -5.71 -11.85 29.43
C VAL A 171 -5.45 -10.53 30.12
N LYS A 172 -4.47 -10.51 31.04
CA LYS A 172 -4.03 -9.29 31.71
C LYS A 172 -2.65 -8.94 31.23
N ILE A 173 -2.48 -7.70 30.77
CA ILE A 173 -1.18 -7.17 30.35
C ILE A 173 -0.95 -5.88 31.13
N ASN A 174 0.18 -5.78 31.84
CA ASN A 174 0.52 -4.65 32.70
C ASN A 174 -0.60 -4.28 33.69
N GLY A 175 -1.30 -5.28 34.23
CA GLY A 175 -2.40 -5.11 35.20
C GLY A 175 -3.77 -4.76 34.59
N ALA A 176 -3.83 -4.37 33.32
CA ALA A 176 -5.10 -4.11 32.62
C ALA A 176 -5.63 -5.38 31.95
N GLU A 177 -6.92 -5.67 32.12
CA GLU A 177 -7.58 -6.79 31.47
C GLU A 177 -8.06 -6.38 30.08
N LEU A 178 -7.76 -7.19 29.07
CA LEU A 178 -8.23 -6.95 27.71
C LEU A 178 -9.73 -7.28 27.60
N GLU A 179 -10.47 -6.42 26.92
CA GLU A 179 -11.89 -6.64 26.64
C GLU A 179 -12.05 -7.83 25.66
N PRO A 180 -12.97 -8.78 25.92
CA PRO A 180 -13.15 -9.93 25.04
C PRO A 180 -13.87 -9.57 23.73
N LEU A 181 -13.53 -10.29 22.65
CA LEU A 181 -14.23 -10.23 21.38
C LEU A 181 -15.58 -10.96 21.48
N VAL A 182 -16.67 -10.26 21.17
CA VAL A 182 -18.05 -10.80 21.24
C VAL A 182 -18.72 -10.72 19.88
N MET A 183 -19.32 -11.83 19.47
CA MET A 183 -20.21 -11.95 18.31
C MET A 183 -21.67 -11.89 18.79
N GLU A 184 -22.19 -10.68 18.93
CA GLU A 184 -23.54 -10.40 19.46
C GLU A 184 -24.65 -11.20 18.74
N ARG A 185 -24.56 -11.33 17.40
CA ARG A 185 -25.58 -12.01 16.57
C ARG A 185 -25.85 -13.46 17.01
N PHE A 186 -24.85 -14.15 17.54
CA PHE A 186 -24.95 -15.56 17.93
C PHE A 186 -24.82 -15.77 19.45
N ASP A 187 -24.76 -14.69 20.22
CA ASP A 187 -24.44 -14.71 21.65
C ASP A 187 -23.15 -15.50 21.95
N LEU A 188 -22.09 -15.26 21.15
CA LEU A 188 -20.81 -15.94 21.31
C LEU A 188 -19.73 -15.00 21.81
N ASN A 189 -19.08 -15.39 22.89
CA ASN A 189 -17.85 -14.79 23.40
C ASN A 189 -16.66 -15.56 22.83
N LEU A 190 -15.85 -14.89 22.00
CA LEU A 190 -14.60 -15.41 21.44
C LEU A 190 -13.40 -15.14 22.35
N GLY A 191 -13.57 -14.41 23.45
CA GLY A 191 -12.51 -14.03 24.37
C GLY A 191 -11.42 -13.21 23.68
N ILE A 192 -10.19 -13.43 24.10
CA ILE A 192 -8.99 -12.83 23.52
C ILE A 192 -8.36 -13.90 22.63
N ILE A 193 -8.27 -13.62 21.34
CA ILE A 193 -7.61 -14.51 20.38
C ILE A 193 -6.12 -14.22 20.43
N THR A 194 -5.29 -15.26 20.52
CA THR A 194 -3.84 -15.16 20.46
C THR A 194 -3.35 -15.84 19.20
N LEU A 195 -2.58 -15.12 18.38
CA LEU A 195 -1.87 -15.63 17.23
C LEU A 195 -0.38 -15.77 17.58
N HIS A 196 0.15 -16.95 17.34
CA HIS A 196 1.57 -17.27 17.43
C HIS A 196 2.10 -17.62 16.04
N THR A 197 3.31 -17.20 15.74
CA THR A 197 4.03 -17.61 14.53
C THR A 197 5.34 -18.30 14.89
N GLY A 198 5.76 -19.26 14.07
CA GLY A 198 7.10 -19.83 14.15
C GLY A 198 8.20 -18.79 13.86
N GLU A 199 9.45 -19.18 14.06
CA GLU A 199 10.62 -18.31 13.89
C GLU A 199 10.75 -17.72 12.47
N SER A 200 10.35 -18.48 11.44
CA SER A 200 10.35 -18.03 10.04
C SER A 200 9.33 -16.93 9.73
N GLY A 201 8.42 -16.62 10.66
CA GLY A 201 7.31 -15.70 10.46
C GLY A 201 6.31 -16.20 9.42
N LEU A 202 5.40 -15.31 9.01
CA LEU A 202 4.42 -15.51 7.95
C LEU A 202 4.69 -14.57 6.79
N ARG A 203 4.53 -15.06 5.55
CA ARG A 203 4.66 -14.23 4.35
C ARG A 203 3.38 -13.44 4.08
N LEU A 204 3.44 -12.12 4.19
CA LEU A 204 2.29 -11.25 4.00
C LEU A 204 2.63 -10.12 3.01
N ASN A 205 1.60 -9.61 2.35
CA ASN A 205 1.63 -8.36 1.60
C ASN A 205 0.73 -7.36 2.31
N ILE A 206 1.24 -6.16 2.64
CA ILE A 206 0.41 -5.06 3.13
C ILE A 206 0.00 -4.19 1.94
N PRO A 207 -1.28 -4.23 1.50
CA PRO A 207 -1.68 -3.52 0.30
C PRO A 207 -1.44 -2.02 0.39
N GLY A 208 -0.76 -1.47 -0.61
CA GLY A 208 -0.46 -0.04 -0.69
C GLY A 208 0.84 0.36 0.01
N LEU A 209 1.27 -0.35 1.06
CA LEU A 209 2.58 -0.13 1.67
C LEU A 209 3.68 -0.99 1.05
N MET A 210 3.31 -2.08 0.38
CA MET A 210 4.22 -2.95 -0.38
C MET A 210 3.81 -2.97 -1.85
N ARG A 211 4.73 -3.31 -2.76
CA ARG A 211 4.36 -3.42 -4.18
C ARG A 211 3.38 -4.59 -4.37
N PRO A 212 2.51 -4.53 -5.39
CA PRO A 212 1.60 -5.64 -5.67
C PRO A 212 2.37 -6.94 -5.90
N LYS A 213 1.94 -8.02 -5.24
CA LYS A 213 2.53 -9.38 -5.30
C LYS A 213 3.89 -9.56 -4.63
N GLU A 214 4.48 -8.52 -4.06
CA GLU A 214 5.66 -8.68 -3.21
C GLU A 214 5.23 -9.11 -1.81
N GLU A 215 6.03 -9.92 -1.15
CA GLU A 215 5.74 -10.43 0.19
C GLU A 215 6.94 -10.16 1.09
N GLY A 216 6.69 -10.05 2.38
CA GLY A 216 7.74 -10.04 3.37
C GLY A 216 7.34 -10.84 4.59
N ARG A 217 8.29 -11.10 5.49
CA ARG A 217 8.07 -11.96 6.66
C ARG A 217 7.67 -11.13 7.87
N PHE A 218 6.59 -11.58 8.50
CA PHE A 218 6.01 -10.97 9.69
C PHE A 218 5.95 -12.02 10.79
N ARG A 219 6.72 -11.80 11.86
CA ARG A 219 6.77 -12.69 13.02
C ARG A 219 6.08 -12.04 14.20
N PHE A 220 5.06 -12.72 14.73
CA PHE A 220 4.20 -12.29 15.83
C PHE A 220 4.46 -13.16 17.07
N TRP A 221 5.71 -13.13 17.55
CA TRP A 221 6.11 -13.87 18.74
C TRP A 221 7.25 -13.13 19.44
N ASP A 222 7.02 -12.77 20.71
CA ASP A 222 8.09 -12.29 21.59
C ASP A 222 8.50 -13.41 22.54
N SER A 223 9.68 -13.99 22.31
CA SER A 223 10.23 -15.05 23.16
C SER A 223 10.63 -14.57 24.55
N LYS A 224 10.86 -13.25 24.75
CA LYS A 224 11.20 -12.69 26.07
C LYS A 224 9.95 -12.48 26.94
N ALA A 225 8.81 -12.18 26.32
CA ALA A 225 7.54 -12.02 27.01
C ALA A 225 6.66 -13.28 26.97
N ALA A 226 7.00 -14.26 26.11
CA ALA A 226 6.13 -15.39 25.74
C ALA A 226 4.74 -14.95 25.23
N GLU A 227 4.67 -13.75 24.66
CA GLU A 227 3.43 -13.14 24.18
C GLU A 227 3.31 -13.30 22.65
N GLY A 228 2.11 -13.66 22.20
CA GLY A 228 1.72 -13.64 20.79
C GLY A 228 1.12 -12.29 20.39
N LEU A 229 0.51 -12.24 19.21
CA LEU A 229 -0.36 -11.12 18.82
C LEU A 229 -1.76 -11.36 19.36
N TYR A 230 -2.23 -10.46 20.22
CA TYR A 230 -3.57 -10.48 20.78
C TYR A 230 -4.55 -9.72 19.89
N ILE A 231 -5.72 -10.32 19.68
CA ILE A 231 -6.88 -9.71 19.04
C ILE A 231 -8.02 -9.75 20.06
N ALA A 232 -8.47 -8.56 20.45
CA ALA A 232 -9.40 -8.32 21.56
C ALA A 232 -10.39 -7.21 21.20
N GLY A 233 -11.24 -6.80 22.14
CA GLY A 233 -12.16 -5.69 22.01
C GLY A 233 -13.40 -5.97 21.14
N PRO A 234 -14.30 -5.00 21.00
CA PRO A 234 -15.55 -5.18 20.26
C PRO A 234 -15.29 -5.43 18.78
N ALA A 235 -16.09 -6.29 18.15
CA ALA A 235 -15.90 -6.67 16.74
C ALA A 235 -15.96 -5.48 15.76
N LYS A 236 -16.60 -4.37 16.15
CA LYS A 236 -16.68 -3.12 15.36
C LYS A 236 -15.41 -2.26 15.46
N SER A 237 -14.60 -2.45 16.51
CA SER A 237 -13.34 -1.75 16.73
C SER A 237 -12.39 -2.66 17.53
N PRO A 238 -11.86 -3.71 16.87
CA PRO A 238 -11.02 -4.67 17.56
C PRO A 238 -9.70 -4.02 17.96
N GLN A 239 -9.17 -4.43 19.11
CA GLN A 239 -7.84 -4.10 19.56
C GLN A 239 -6.85 -5.13 19.04
N ILE A 240 -5.75 -4.67 18.44
CA ILE A 240 -4.61 -5.51 18.05
C ILE A 240 -3.41 -5.10 18.88
N LYS A 241 -2.90 -6.03 19.69
CA LYS A 241 -1.81 -5.78 20.63
C LYS A 241 -0.68 -6.79 20.50
N GLY A 242 0.57 -6.32 20.45
CA GLY A 242 1.73 -7.20 20.49
C GLY A 242 2.96 -6.61 19.80
N VAL A 243 3.92 -7.48 19.48
CA VAL A 243 5.15 -7.12 18.76
C VAL A 243 5.20 -7.87 17.43
N CYS A 244 5.52 -7.15 16.35
CA CYS A 244 5.74 -7.69 15.02
C CYS A 244 7.19 -7.46 14.61
N TYR A 245 7.91 -8.53 14.32
CA TYR A 245 9.26 -8.46 13.76
C TYR A 245 9.19 -8.63 12.24
N LEU A 246 9.79 -7.70 11.51
CA LEU A 246 9.83 -7.68 10.06
C LEU A 246 11.15 -8.24 9.56
N SER A 247 11.12 -9.08 8.53
CA SER A 247 12.34 -9.43 7.77
C SER A 247 12.02 -9.68 6.31
N ASP A 248 12.95 -9.40 5.41
CA ASP A 248 12.73 -9.51 3.96
C ASP A 248 11.51 -8.69 3.50
N VAL A 249 11.36 -7.47 4.01
CA VAL A 249 10.22 -6.59 3.72
C VAL A 249 10.70 -5.39 2.92
N GLU A 250 10.14 -5.20 1.74
CA GLU A 250 10.24 -3.94 0.99
C GLU A 250 8.96 -3.12 1.18
N PHE A 251 9.06 -1.89 1.69
CA PHE A 251 7.92 -1.03 1.98
C PHE A 251 8.10 0.42 1.51
N THR A 252 6.99 1.13 1.35
CA THR A 252 6.97 2.54 0.92
C THR A 252 5.90 3.34 1.64
N PHE A 253 6.18 4.63 1.80
CA PHE A 253 5.23 5.61 2.30
C PHE A 253 5.40 6.95 1.54
N PRO A 254 4.35 7.75 1.33
CA PRO A 254 2.92 7.45 1.48
C PRO A 254 2.46 6.22 0.68
N PRO A 255 1.33 5.57 1.02
CA PRO A 255 0.89 4.36 0.31
C PRO A 255 0.77 4.56 -1.20
N LEU A 256 1.11 3.53 -1.97
CA LEU A 256 0.97 3.47 -3.42
C LEU A 256 -0.51 3.65 -3.79
N LYS A 257 -0.78 4.57 -4.72
CA LYS A 257 -2.13 4.76 -5.26
C LYS A 257 -2.48 3.57 -6.14
N ASP A 258 -3.49 2.81 -5.74
CA ASP A 258 -4.06 1.76 -6.56
C ASP A 258 -5.49 2.13 -6.97
N LYS A 259 -5.69 2.38 -8.26
CA LYS A 259 -6.92 2.99 -8.80
C LYS A 259 -8.10 2.01 -8.93
N LYS A 260 -7.97 0.71 -8.63
CA LYS A 260 -9.00 -0.28 -9.03
C LYS A 260 -9.19 -1.47 -8.09
N SER A 261 -9.64 -1.27 -6.84
CA SER A 261 -10.29 -2.37 -6.12
C SER A 261 -11.36 -1.96 -5.10
N PRO A 262 -12.63 -2.36 -5.30
CA PRO A 262 -13.70 -2.22 -4.29
C PRO A 262 -13.40 -2.94 -2.97
N SER A 263 -12.66 -4.05 -3.00
CA SER A 263 -12.30 -4.82 -1.79
C SER A 263 -11.36 -4.04 -0.87
N LYS A 264 -10.58 -3.10 -1.41
CA LYS A 264 -9.65 -2.26 -0.63
C LYS A 264 -10.37 -1.21 0.21
N ARG A 265 -11.52 -0.67 -0.22
CA ARG A 265 -12.26 0.33 0.57
C ARG A 265 -12.82 -0.26 1.87
N THR A 266 -13.25 -1.52 1.83
CA THR A 266 -13.70 -2.24 3.04
C THR A 266 -12.52 -2.58 3.96
N LEU A 267 -11.38 -3.01 3.39
CA LEU A 267 -10.17 -3.27 4.15
C LEU A 267 -9.61 -1.98 4.80
N SER A 268 -9.57 -0.86 4.07
CA SER A 268 -9.14 0.43 4.63
C SER A 268 -10.01 0.88 5.79
N ARG A 269 -11.34 0.83 5.65
CA ARG A 269 -12.25 1.15 6.77
C ARG A 269 -12.07 0.22 7.96
N PHE A 270 -11.82 -1.07 7.72
CA PHE A 270 -11.50 -2.00 8.79
C PHE A 270 -10.19 -1.64 9.48
N LEU A 271 -9.10 -1.40 8.73
CA LEU A 271 -7.81 -0.99 9.29
C LEU A 271 -7.89 0.33 10.07
N GLU A 272 -8.71 1.28 9.61
CA GLU A 272 -8.99 2.53 10.30
C GLU A 272 -9.76 2.33 11.63
N SER A 273 -10.62 1.30 11.69
CA SER A 273 -11.43 0.97 12.88
C SER A 273 -10.65 0.23 13.98
N ILE A 274 -9.50 -0.37 13.64
CA ILE A 274 -8.67 -1.10 14.60
C ILE A 274 -8.11 -0.12 15.63
N ASN A 275 -8.14 -0.52 16.90
CA ASN A 275 -7.39 0.12 17.97
C ASN A 275 -6.01 -0.55 18.08
N TRP A 276 -4.97 0.15 17.63
CA TRP A 276 -3.62 -0.39 17.60
C TRP A 276 -2.95 -0.26 18.96
N ASP A 277 -2.19 -1.29 19.34
CA ASP A 277 -1.17 -1.29 20.39
C ASP A 277 -0.03 -2.21 19.93
N LEU A 278 0.55 -1.85 18.78
CA LEU A 278 1.45 -2.72 18.02
C LEU A 278 2.82 -2.08 17.91
N LYS A 279 3.85 -2.78 18.40
CA LYS A 279 5.25 -2.43 18.15
C LYS A 279 5.79 -3.22 16.96
N VAL A 280 6.28 -2.53 15.95
CA VAL A 280 6.92 -3.11 14.77
C VAL A 280 8.41 -2.88 14.87
N VAL A 281 9.20 -3.95 14.76
CA VAL A 281 10.66 -3.94 14.88
C VAL A 281 11.27 -4.48 13.60
N THR A 282 12.24 -3.77 13.04
CA THR A 282 12.97 -4.20 11.85
C THR A 282 14.01 -5.27 12.21
N GLY A 283 14.04 -6.33 11.42
CA GLY A 283 15.12 -7.32 11.39
C GLY A 283 15.86 -7.23 10.06
N ARG A 284 16.35 -8.37 9.59
CA ARG A 284 17.18 -8.48 8.39
C ARG A 284 16.43 -8.03 7.13
N ASN A 285 17.14 -7.36 6.22
CA ASN A 285 16.67 -7.07 4.86
C ASN A 285 15.31 -6.35 4.83
N VAL A 286 15.16 -5.32 5.68
CA VAL A 286 14.02 -4.41 5.62
C VAL A 286 14.40 -3.18 4.81
N ARG A 287 13.71 -2.92 3.71
CA ARG A 287 14.04 -1.87 2.75
C ARG A 287 12.90 -0.87 2.63
N TYR A 288 13.21 0.42 2.77
CA TYR A 288 12.31 1.49 2.40
C TYR A 288 12.62 1.94 0.98
N PHE A 289 11.61 1.99 0.12
CA PHE A 289 11.77 2.57 -1.21
C PHE A 289 10.75 3.67 -1.43
N ARG A 290 11.15 4.67 -2.21
CA ARG A 290 10.23 5.67 -2.73
C ARG A 290 10.71 6.18 -4.07
N ARG A 291 9.89 5.92 -5.09
CA ARG A 291 10.03 6.58 -6.39
C ARG A 291 8.95 7.63 -6.53
N GLN A 292 9.33 8.89 -6.38
CA GLN A 292 8.41 10.01 -6.55
C GLN A 292 8.61 10.59 -7.95
N GLN A 293 7.57 10.45 -8.79
CA GLN A 293 7.56 11.10 -10.11
C GLN A 293 7.58 12.63 -9.99
N TYR A 294 7.21 13.16 -8.81
CA TYR A 294 7.27 14.58 -8.44
C TYR A 294 7.47 14.69 -6.93
N SER A 295 8.65 15.12 -6.47
CA SER A 295 8.89 15.42 -5.06
C SER A 295 8.78 16.92 -4.78
N ILE A 296 8.57 17.25 -3.50
CA ILE A 296 8.69 18.59 -2.90
C ILE A 296 10.17 18.96 -2.76
N THR A 297 11.04 17.95 -2.77
CA THR A 297 12.51 18.01 -2.83
C THR A 297 12.97 17.63 -4.25
N ASN A 298 14.19 17.99 -4.66
CA ASN A 298 14.75 17.49 -5.94
C ASN A 298 15.21 16.02 -5.84
N ILE A 299 14.68 15.25 -4.88
CA ILE A 299 14.93 13.83 -4.68
C ILE A 299 13.91 13.04 -5.50
N ALA A 300 14.38 12.32 -6.52
CA ALA A 300 13.53 11.55 -7.44
C ALA A 300 13.28 10.12 -6.95
N GLU A 301 14.28 9.52 -6.32
CA GLU A 301 14.29 8.14 -5.88
C GLU A 301 15.04 8.01 -4.56
N VAL A 302 14.54 7.16 -3.69
CA VAL A 302 15.13 6.81 -2.41
C VAL A 302 14.99 5.31 -2.26
N ASP A 303 16.10 4.62 -1.99
CA ASP A 303 16.14 3.20 -1.64
C ASP A 303 17.07 3.06 -0.43
N LEU A 304 16.51 2.71 0.72
CA LEU A 304 17.22 2.63 2.01
C LEU A 304 17.11 1.23 2.58
N GLN A 305 18.24 0.68 2.98
CA GLN A 305 18.29 -0.47 3.87
C GLN A 305 18.12 0.02 5.31
N ILE A 306 16.99 -0.29 5.94
CA ILE A 306 16.71 0.11 7.30
C ILE A 306 17.52 -0.77 8.26
N ASP A 307 18.14 -0.14 9.25
CA ASP A 307 18.97 -0.81 10.24
C ASP A 307 18.14 -1.76 11.12
N GLU A 308 18.73 -2.89 11.48
CA GLU A 308 18.12 -3.85 12.40
C GLU A 308 17.90 -3.25 13.78
N GLY A 309 16.74 -3.50 14.38
CA GLY A 309 16.37 -2.96 15.69
C GLY A 309 15.72 -1.57 15.64
N SER A 310 15.68 -0.92 14.48
CA SER A 310 14.77 0.22 14.25
C SER A 310 13.32 -0.19 14.53
N TRP A 311 12.49 0.74 14.98
CA TRP A 311 11.14 0.39 15.41
C TRP A 311 10.14 1.55 15.28
N LEU A 312 8.88 1.18 15.08
CA LEU A 312 7.73 2.06 15.16
C LEU A 312 6.66 1.41 16.02
N GLU A 313 6.05 2.17 16.91
CA GLU A 313 4.91 1.76 17.71
C GLU A 313 3.68 2.54 17.28
N PHE A 314 2.59 1.81 17.05
CA PHE A 314 1.31 2.32 16.60
C PHE A 314 0.30 2.16 17.73
N LYS A 315 -0.31 3.28 18.13
CA LYS A 315 -1.27 3.32 19.23
C LYS A 315 -2.55 4.06 18.85
N GLY A 316 -3.68 3.59 19.37
CA GLY A 316 -4.98 4.21 19.17
C GLY A 316 -5.65 3.84 17.84
N SER A 317 -6.75 4.52 17.53
CA SER A 317 -7.57 4.25 16.34
C SER A 317 -7.66 5.48 15.44
N VAL A 318 -7.58 5.27 14.12
CA VAL A 318 -7.76 6.37 13.16
C VAL A 318 -9.22 6.82 13.15
N ALA A 319 -10.16 5.88 13.14
CA ALA A 319 -11.59 6.16 13.08
C ALA A 319 -12.14 6.82 14.37
N GLN A 320 -11.61 6.46 15.54
CA GLN A 320 -12.03 7.05 16.83
C GLN A 320 -11.21 8.28 17.22
N GLY A 321 -10.14 8.59 16.48
CA GLY A 321 -9.17 9.60 16.86
C GLY A 321 -8.18 9.10 17.92
N GLY A 322 -7.12 9.88 18.14
CA GLY A 322 -6.05 9.51 19.08
C GLY A 322 -5.02 8.53 18.52
N PHE A 323 -5.08 8.23 17.22
CA PHE A 323 -4.01 7.49 16.54
C PHE A 323 -2.69 8.24 16.61
N HIS A 324 -1.67 7.60 17.15
CA HIS A 324 -0.33 8.14 17.24
C HIS A 324 0.71 7.08 16.92
N ILE A 325 1.79 7.55 16.31
CA ILE A 325 3.00 6.82 15.98
C ILE A 325 4.13 7.39 16.84
N GLN A 326 4.95 6.50 17.37
CA GLN A 326 6.23 6.86 17.97
C GLN A 326 7.34 5.86 17.60
N GLY A 327 8.59 6.31 17.59
CA GLY A 327 9.73 5.44 17.35
C GLY A 327 10.82 6.11 16.51
N SER A 328 11.76 5.29 16.05
CA SER A 328 12.90 5.75 15.28
C SER A 328 13.26 4.75 14.19
N LEU A 329 13.50 5.26 12.99
CA LEU A 329 14.06 4.52 11.87
C LEU A 329 15.40 5.13 11.49
N GLN A 330 16.40 4.31 11.23
CA GLN A 330 17.71 4.74 10.76
C GLN A 330 18.20 3.83 9.63
N SER A 331 19.06 4.38 8.79
CA SER A 331 19.69 3.68 7.68
C SER A 331 21.08 4.24 7.46
N HIS A 332 22.07 3.35 7.38
CA HIS A 332 23.45 3.68 6.99
C HIS A 332 23.83 3.09 5.62
N GLN A 333 22.84 2.59 4.88
CA GLN A 333 23.04 1.88 3.63
C GLN A 333 21.88 2.15 2.69
N GLY A 334 22.16 2.47 1.44
CA GLY A 334 21.16 2.76 0.44
C GLY A 334 21.60 3.89 -0.48
N ASN A 335 20.75 4.21 -1.44
CA ASN A 335 21.01 5.23 -2.42
C ASN A 335 19.83 6.20 -2.52
N LEU A 336 20.13 7.45 -2.84
CA LEU A 336 19.14 8.43 -3.24
C LEU A 336 19.55 9.10 -4.54
N THR A 337 18.57 9.50 -5.34
CA THR A 337 18.81 10.28 -6.56
C THR A 337 18.42 11.73 -6.33
N TYR A 338 19.40 12.62 -6.38
CA TYR A 338 19.23 14.06 -6.26
C TYR A 338 19.82 14.73 -7.49
N LEU A 339 19.04 15.60 -8.16
CA LEU A 339 19.46 16.22 -9.42
C LEU A 339 20.03 15.17 -10.39
N ASN A 340 19.30 14.08 -10.65
CA ASN A 340 19.70 12.98 -11.54
C ASN A 340 21.09 12.35 -11.26
N THR A 341 21.71 12.67 -10.12
CA THR A 341 22.93 12.06 -9.64
C THR A 341 22.59 11.14 -8.48
N GLU A 342 23.19 9.96 -8.48
CA GLU A 342 23.06 8.99 -7.41
C GLU A 342 24.05 9.33 -6.28
N PHE A 343 23.54 9.37 -5.06
CA PHE A 343 24.30 9.54 -3.83
C PHE A 343 24.13 8.30 -2.97
N GLU A 344 25.24 7.77 -2.48
CA GLU A 344 25.32 6.71 -1.48
C GLU A 344 25.03 7.32 -0.10
N VAL A 345 24.10 6.71 0.64
CA VAL A 345 23.70 7.16 1.97
C VAL A 345 24.83 6.91 2.96
N GLU A 346 25.22 7.95 3.70
CA GLU A 346 26.10 7.79 4.87
C GLU A 346 25.24 7.55 6.12
N GLU A 347 24.20 8.36 6.28
CA GLU A 347 23.22 8.21 7.35
C GLU A 347 21.92 8.90 6.95
N ILE A 348 20.78 8.25 7.16
CA ILE A 348 19.46 8.89 7.15
C ILE A 348 18.69 8.38 8.35
N GLY A 349 18.03 9.30 9.07
CA GLY A 349 17.22 8.93 10.21
C GLY A 349 15.94 9.75 10.36
N LEU A 350 14.98 9.12 11.04
CA LEU A 350 13.66 9.62 11.33
C LEU A 350 13.34 9.29 12.79
N GLU A 351 12.95 10.29 13.56
CA GLU A 351 12.34 10.14 14.87
C GLU A 351 10.94 10.72 14.85
N VAL A 352 9.97 9.93 15.31
CA VAL A 352 8.56 10.32 15.33
C VAL A 352 8.02 10.20 16.74
N ASN A 353 7.26 11.18 17.16
CA ASN A 353 6.41 11.13 18.35
C ASN A 353 5.21 12.06 18.14
N THR A 354 4.20 11.55 17.45
CA THR A 354 3.00 12.31 17.07
C THR A 354 2.10 12.72 18.24
N GLN A 355 2.32 12.16 19.44
CA GLN A 355 1.60 12.57 20.64
C GLN A 355 2.09 13.94 21.15
N ASN A 356 3.40 14.20 21.04
CA ASN A 356 4.02 15.45 21.46
C ASN A 356 4.19 16.43 20.29
N ASP A 357 4.46 15.91 19.09
CA ASP A 357 4.78 16.72 17.92
C ASP A 357 4.26 16.06 16.63
N PRO A 358 3.35 16.72 15.89
CA PRO A 358 2.79 16.14 14.67
C PRO A 358 3.83 15.95 13.55
N MET A 359 4.95 16.67 13.59
CA MET A 359 6.00 16.58 12.56
C MET A 359 7.21 15.80 13.09
N PRO A 360 7.71 14.79 12.36
CA PRO A 360 8.85 14.02 12.82
C PRO A 360 10.16 14.83 12.68
N LEU A 361 11.17 14.44 13.46
CA LEU A 361 12.54 14.91 13.32
C LEU A 361 13.26 14.05 12.30
N VAL A 362 13.97 14.68 11.38
CA VAL A 362 14.73 14.02 10.32
C VAL A 362 16.13 14.62 10.22
N TRP A 363 17.07 13.77 9.85
CA TRP A 363 18.45 14.11 9.57
C TRP A 363 18.98 13.19 8.48
N GLY A 364 20.07 13.59 7.85
CA GLY A 364 20.82 12.69 6.99
C GLY A 364 21.84 13.36 6.10
N SER A 365 22.77 12.55 5.63
CA SER A 365 23.78 12.86 4.62
C SER A 365 23.96 11.70 3.65
N ALA A 366 24.31 12.05 2.43
CA ALA A 366 24.68 11.12 1.38
C ALA A 366 25.82 11.72 0.55
N LYS A 367 26.63 10.89 -0.09
CA LYS A 367 27.79 11.32 -0.87
C LYS A 367 27.83 10.70 -2.25
N THR A 368 28.53 11.35 -3.17
CA THR A 368 28.85 10.82 -4.49
C THR A 368 30.27 11.24 -4.84
N THR A 369 31.01 10.39 -5.55
CA THR A 369 32.40 10.68 -5.94
C THR A 369 32.45 10.97 -7.44
N VAL A 370 32.94 12.16 -7.79
CA VAL A 370 33.14 12.60 -9.17
C VAL A 370 34.63 12.61 -9.48
N TYR A 371 35.00 12.14 -10.66
CA TYR A 371 36.38 12.16 -11.14
C TYR A 371 36.59 13.29 -12.15
N SER A 372 37.65 14.07 -11.98
CA SER A 372 38.04 15.09 -12.95
C SER A 372 38.60 14.44 -14.23
N ASP A 373 38.01 14.75 -15.39
CA ASP A 373 38.45 14.23 -16.69
C ASP A 373 39.90 14.60 -17.05
N THR A 374 40.40 15.72 -16.51
CA THR A 374 41.73 16.25 -16.83
C THR A 374 42.82 15.83 -15.84
N THR A 375 42.48 15.62 -14.57
CA THR A 375 43.47 15.34 -13.52
C THR A 375 43.33 13.94 -12.91
N GLY A 376 42.21 13.25 -13.16
CA GLY A 376 41.88 11.98 -12.51
C GLY A 376 41.56 12.11 -11.02
N THR A 377 41.56 13.32 -10.46
CA THR A 377 41.33 13.57 -9.03
C THR A 377 39.90 13.22 -8.66
N ALA A 378 39.72 12.41 -7.61
CA ALA A 378 38.43 12.11 -7.01
C ALA A 378 38.00 13.27 -6.11
N THR A 379 36.78 13.78 -6.31
CA THR A 379 36.14 14.77 -5.44
C THR A 379 34.85 14.17 -4.89
N ASP A 380 34.68 14.22 -3.57
CA ASP A 380 33.45 13.79 -2.92
C ASP A 380 32.50 14.98 -2.80
N ILE A 381 31.28 14.80 -3.27
CA ILE A 381 30.19 15.76 -3.15
C ILE A 381 29.16 15.18 -2.18
N PHE A 382 28.86 15.92 -1.13
CA PHE A 382 27.91 15.53 -0.09
C PHE A 382 26.60 16.29 -0.26
N LEU A 383 25.49 15.57 -0.19
CA LEU A 383 24.15 16.11 0.02
C LEU A 383 23.83 16.01 1.51
N ARG A 384 23.56 17.14 2.17
CA ARG A 384 23.28 17.19 3.62
C ARG A 384 21.94 17.84 3.91
N LEU A 385 21.20 17.26 4.85
CA LEU A 385 20.05 17.89 5.46
C LEU A 385 20.48 18.78 6.62
N TYR A 386 19.85 19.95 6.75
CA TYR A 386 20.04 20.82 7.90
C TYR A 386 18.79 21.64 8.18
N ALA A 387 18.67 22.15 9.39
CA ALA A 387 17.68 23.14 9.78
C ALA A 387 18.37 24.36 10.40
N ILE A 388 17.65 25.48 10.45
CA ILE A 388 18.10 26.70 11.14
C ILE A 388 17.27 26.86 12.39
N ASP A 389 17.93 26.95 13.54
CA ASP A 389 17.28 27.28 14.80
C ASP A 389 16.71 28.70 14.73
N LYS A 390 15.38 28.83 14.84
CA LYS A 390 14.69 30.12 14.74
C LYS A 390 15.08 31.13 15.83
N ARG A 391 15.58 30.65 16.98
CA ARG A 391 15.95 31.49 18.13
C ARG A 391 17.41 31.93 18.07
N THR A 392 18.32 31.05 17.67
CA THR A 392 19.77 31.34 17.66
C THR A 392 20.32 31.67 16.28
N GLY A 393 19.58 31.38 15.21
CA GLY A 393 20.05 31.47 13.83
C GLY A 393 21.10 30.41 13.46
N GLN A 394 21.44 29.50 14.38
CA GLN A 394 22.48 28.50 14.14
C GLN A 394 21.97 27.31 13.35
N ARG A 395 22.87 26.71 12.56
CA ARG A 395 22.61 25.48 11.81
C ARG A 395 22.56 24.28 12.74
N LYS A 396 21.63 23.37 12.47
CA LYS A 396 21.50 22.06 13.10
C LYS A 396 21.40 20.98 12.04
N GLU A 397 22.02 19.83 12.27
CA GLU A 397 22.00 18.68 11.35
C GLU A 397 20.68 17.89 11.41
N LYS A 398 19.92 18.10 12.48
CA LYS A 398 18.60 17.50 12.72
C LYS A 398 17.53 18.57 12.79
N GLY A 399 16.40 18.35 12.13
CA GLY A 399 15.32 19.31 12.04
C GLY A 399 13.94 18.68 11.86
N ARG A 400 12.88 19.46 12.07
CA ARG A 400 11.50 19.00 11.86
C ARG A 400 11.18 18.89 10.38
N TRP A 401 10.40 17.88 10.02
CA TRP A 401 9.86 17.71 8.67
C TRP A 401 9.10 18.98 8.24
N GLY A 402 9.59 19.65 7.20
CA GLY A 402 9.08 20.95 6.72
C GLY A 402 9.98 22.16 7.03
N GLU A 403 10.92 22.04 7.97
CA GLU A 403 11.92 23.08 8.27
C GLU A 403 13.31 22.76 7.69
N LEU A 404 13.44 21.55 7.14
CA LEU A 404 14.69 21.05 6.57
C LEU A 404 15.02 21.75 5.26
N ARG A 405 16.31 22.02 5.10
CA ARG A 405 16.96 22.51 3.90
C ARG A 405 17.97 21.48 3.45
N MET A 406 18.19 21.44 2.14
CA MET A 406 19.23 20.64 1.53
C MET A 406 20.39 21.54 1.14
N GLU A 407 21.61 21.02 1.20
CA GLU A 407 22.80 21.68 0.69
C GLU A 407 23.73 20.66 0.05
N LEU A 408 24.39 21.08 -1.03
CA LEU A 408 25.52 20.37 -1.61
C LEU A 408 26.82 21.00 -1.09
N THR A 409 27.73 20.17 -0.60
CA THR A 409 29.08 20.56 -0.19
C THR A 409 30.11 19.66 -0.87
N SER A 410 31.36 20.12 -1.03
CA SER A 410 32.44 19.38 -1.69
C SER A 410 33.62 19.17 -0.76
N SER A 411 34.36 18.08 -0.95
CA SER A 411 35.66 17.85 -0.31
C SER A 411 36.80 18.65 -0.92
N ASP A 412 36.63 19.21 -2.13
CA ASP A 412 37.62 20.08 -2.77
C ASP A 412 37.47 21.53 -2.27
N PRO A 413 38.48 22.11 -1.59
CA PRO A 413 38.41 23.48 -1.08
C PRO A 413 38.20 24.55 -2.16
N ASN A 414 38.47 24.23 -3.44
CA ASN A 414 38.30 25.15 -4.56
C ASN A 414 36.83 25.27 -5.01
N ASP A 415 35.96 24.35 -4.58
CA ASP A 415 34.51 24.33 -4.86
C ASP A 415 33.75 25.25 -3.88
N ASN A 416 34.15 26.50 -3.82
CA ASN A 416 33.62 27.50 -2.90
C ASN A 416 32.28 28.13 -3.31
N SER A 417 31.60 27.57 -4.31
CA SER A 417 30.38 28.13 -4.87
C SER A 417 29.46 27.00 -5.38
N PRO A 418 28.13 27.06 -5.17
CA PRO A 418 27.19 26.05 -5.66
C PRO A 418 27.32 25.74 -7.15
N GLU A 419 27.72 26.72 -7.96
CA GLU A 419 27.87 26.60 -9.41
C GLU A 419 28.99 25.63 -9.78
N LYS A 420 30.14 25.73 -9.10
CA LYS A 420 31.27 24.80 -9.29
C LYS A 420 30.90 23.38 -8.93
N ILE A 421 30.16 23.20 -7.82
CA ILE A 421 29.69 21.88 -7.38
C ILE A 421 28.72 21.29 -8.41
N LEU A 422 27.75 22.08 -8.88
CA LEU A 422 26.82 21.68 -9.93
C LEU A 422 27.52 21.37 -11.26
N ALA A 423 28.52 22.16 -11.65
CA ALA A 423 29.32 21.91 -12.85
C ALA A 423 30.05 20.56 -12.77
N LYS A 424 30.61 20.22 -11.60
CA LYS A 424 31.20 18.89 -11.37
C LYS A 424 30.16 17.76 -11.45
N LEU A 425 28.91 18.02 -11.05
CA LEU A 425 27.79 17.09 -11.23
C LEU A 425 27.28 17.00 -12.69
N GLY A 426 27.91 17.71 -13.65
CA GLY A 426 27.58 17.67 -15.07
C GLY A 426 26.53 18.69 -15.52
N TYR A 427 26.21 19.69 -14.69
CA TYR A 427 25.28 20.76 -15.04
C TYR A 427 26.00 21.95 -15.69
N SER A 428 25.72 22.23 -16.97
CA SER A 428 26.19 23.47 -17.63
C SER A 428 25.36 24.66 -17.14
N LEU A 429 26.03 25.61 -16.50
CA LEU A 429 25.43 26.81 -15.91
C LEU A 429 25.68 28.08 -16.73
N ASP A 430 26.10 27.94 -18.00
CA ASP A 430 26.47 29.06 -18.89
C ASP A 430 25.35 30.10 -19.11
N ASN A 431 24.14 29.84 -18.60
CA ASN A 431 22.96 30.72 -18.65
C ASN A 431 22.30 31.00 -17.29
N TYR A 432 22.86 30.55 -16.16
CA TYR A 432 22.25 30.69 -14.84
C TYR A 432 23.03 31.65 -13.94
N ASN A 433 22.37 32.72 -13.47
CA ASN A 433 22.95 33.61 -12.47
C ASN A 433 23.09 32.87 -11.12
N GLN A 434 24.03 33.33 -10.28
CA GLN A 434 24.39 32.67 -9.02
C GLN A 434 23.18 32.38 -8.10
N LYS A 435 22.19 33.27 -8.08
CA LYS A 435 20.95 33.08 -7.29
C LYS A 435 20.11 31.88 -7.77
N ALA A 436 20.11 31.58 -9.07
CA ALA A 436 19.38 30.43 -9.62
C ALA A 436 20.07 29.10 -9.27
N ALA A 437 21.40 29.06 -9.30
CA ALA A 437 22.16 27.89 -8.85
C ALA A 437 21.96 27.59 -7.35
N VAL A 438 21.91 28.63 -6.51
CA VAL A 438 21.54 28.50 -5.08
C VAL A 438 20.12 27.91 -4.92
N LEU A 439 19.14 28.34 -5.71
CA LEU A 439 17.76 27.85 -5.61
C LEU A 439 17.60 26.38 -6.07
N LEU A 440 18.35 25.98 -7.10
CA LEU A 440 18.42 24.60 -7.58
C LEU A 440 19.09 23.67 -6.56
N THR A 441 20.19 24.12 -5.95
CA THR A 441 20.91 23.34 -4.92
C THR A 441 20.19 23.27 -3.58
N THR A 442 19.39 24.27 -3.22
CA THR A 442 18.62 24.30 -1.97
C THR A 442 17.21 23.69 -2.09
N GLY A 443 16.75 23.36 -3.29
CA GLY A 443 15.40 22.83 -3.55
C GLY A 443 14.27 23.87 -3.37
N MET A 444 14.59 25.17 -3.30
CA MET A 444 13.63 26.23 -2.96
C MET A 444 12.70 26.63 -4.12
N GLU A 445 13.01 26.28 -5.38
CA GLU A 445 12.21 26.69 -6.56
C GLU A 445 10.73 26.31 -6.49
N ARG A 446 10.38 25.21 -5.80
CA ARG A 446 9.01 24.68 -5.77
C ARG A 446 8.20 24.96 -4.51
N ILE A 447 8.83 25.44 -3.42
CA ILE A 447 8.08 25.92 -2.24
C ILE A 447 7.24 27.15 -2.63
N LEU A 448 7.74 27.98 -3.57
CA LEU A 448 7.08 29.22 -4.00
C LEU A 448 6.09 29.05 -5.18
N ILE A 449 6.32 28.13 -6.14
CA ILE A 449 5.47 28.02 -7.36
C ILE A 449 4.62 26.73 -7.40
N GLY A 450 5.01 25.68 -6.67
CA GLY A 450 4.34 24.37 -6.73
C GLY A 450 2.86 24.38 -6.31
N GLY A 451 2.45 25.37 -5.51
CA GLY A 451 1.05 25.57 -5.12
C GLY A 451 0.15 26.12 -6.23
N LEU A 452 0.69 26.82 -7.23
CA LEU A 452 -0.09 27.56 -8.22
C LEU A 452 -0.39 26.75 -9.50
N ILE A 453 0.47 25.80 -9.87
CA ILE A 453 0.41 25.12 -11.18
C ILE A 453 -0.22 23.72 -11.08
N ARG A 454 -0.20 23.11 -9.90
CA ARG A 454 -0.80 21.79 -9.66
C ARG A 454 -2.31 21.73 -9.95
N PRO A 455 -3.14 22.75 -9.63
CA PRO A 455 -4.55 22.74 -9.99
C PRO A 455 -4.76 22.66 -11.51
N LEU A 456 -3.99 23.44 -12.27
CA LEU A 456 -4.03 23.44 -13.74
C LEU A 456 -3.55 22.11 -14.32
N GLU A 457 -2.43 21.57 -13.82
CA GLU A 457 -1.92 20.27 -14.29
C GLU A 457 -2.93 19.16 -14.06
N ARG A 458 -3.63 19.20 -12.93
CA ARG A 458 -4.69 18.25 -12.60
C ARG A 458 -5.89 18.42 -13.53
N GLU A 459 -6.36 19.64 -13.73
CA GLU A 459 -7.52 19.96 -14.57
C GLU A 459 -7.27 19.58 -16.04
N VAL A 460 -6.09 19.88 -16.57
CA VAL A 460 -5.71 19.51 -17.95
C VAL A 460 -5.58 17.98 -18.09
N ARG A 461 -4.98 17.31 -17.09
CA ARG A 461 -4.86 15.84 -17.09
C ARG A 461 -6.22 15.14 -17.01
N GLU A 462 -7.12 15.65 -16.17
CA GLU A 462 -8.48 15.12 -16.00
C GLU A 462 -9.34 15.39 -17.24
N THR A 463 -9.26 16.61 -17.79
CA THR A 463 -10.03 17.04 -18.98
C THR A 463 -9.57 16.31 -20.24
N LEU A 464 -8.26 16.23 -20.48
CA LEU A 464 -7.69 15.57 -21.66
C LEU A 464 -7.49 14.07 -21.48
N ARG A 465 -7.80 13.52 -20.29
CA ARG A 465 -7.64 12.11 -19.91
C ARG A 465 -6.23 11.56 -20.10
N LEU A 466 -5.23 12.43 -20.02
CA LEU A 466 -3.83 12.09 -20.20
C LEU A 466 -3.29 11.32 -18.98
N ASP A 467 -2.40 10.38 -19.20
CA ASP A 467 -1.69 9.70 -18.09
C ASP A 467 -0.56 10.57 -17.54
N VAL A 468 0.06 11.37 -18.40
CA VAL A 468 1.16 12.27 -18.08
C VAL A 468 0.78 13.67 -18.55
N PHE A 469 0.77 14.64 -17.63
CA PHE A 469 0.79 16.06 -17.96
C PHE A 469 1.48 16.84 -16.84
N TYR A 470 2.52 17.60 -17.18
CA TYR A 470 3.21 18.50 -16.27
C TYR A 470 3.84 19.68 -17.02
N VAL A 471 4.01 20.79 -16.30
CA VAL A 471 4.65 22.01 -16.76
C VAL A 471 5.73 22.43 -15.76
N HIS A 472 6.96 22.57 -16.22
CA HIS A 472 8.08 23.12 -15.47
C HIS A 472 8.33 24.56 -15.94
N PRO A 473 7.75 25.56 -15.28
CA PRO A 473 8.08 26.94 -15.58
C PRO A 473 9.49 27.27 -15.07
N SER A 474 10.20 28.11 -15.82
CA SER A 474 11.50 28.68 -15.46
C SER A 474 11.37 30.09 -14.84
N LEU A 475 10.19 30.42 -14.33
CA LEU A 475 9.76 31.78 -13.95
C LEU A 475 10.69 32.46 -12.93
N VAL A 476 11.15 31.75 -11.89
CA VAL A 476 11.98 32.37 -10.82
C VAL A 476 13.41 32.59 -11.27
N GLY A 477 14.00 31.62 -12.00
CA GLY A 477 15.34 31.77 -12.60
C GLY A 477 15.39 32.97 -13.54
N ASN A 478 14.34 33.17 -14.35
CA ASN A 478 14.24 34.28 -15.29
C ASN A 478 13.84 35.62 -14.64
N LEU A 479 13.06 35.61 -13.55
CA LEU A 479 12.69 36.82 -12.81
C LEU A 479 13.93 37.50 -12.23
N LEU A 480 14.87 36.72 -11.73
CA LEU A 480 16.09 37.23 -11.11
C LEU A 480 17.12 37.70 -12.16
N THR A 481 17.28 36.99 -13.28
CA THR A 481 18.11 37.43 -14.42
C THR A 481 17.56 38.69 -15.10
N SER A 482 16.22 38.81 -15.22
CA SER A 482 15.59 39.99 -15.84
C SER A 482 15.75 41.27 -15.02
N SER A 483 15.89 41.16 -13.69
CA SER A 483 16.11 42.31 -12.80
C SER A 483 17.50 42.95 -12.96
N GLU A 484 18.51 42.14 -13.29
CA GLU A 484 19.86 42.63 -13.65
C GLU A 484 19.90 43.18 -15.08
N LEU A 485 19.28 42.49 -16.05
CA LEU A 485 19.24 42.93 -17.46
C LEU A 485 18.39 44.19 -17.70
N ALA A 486 17.39 44.46 -16.85
CA ALA A 486 16.57 45.67 -16.92
C ALA A 486 17.32 46.94 -16.48
N LEU A 487 18.35 46.79 -15.63
CA LEU A 487 19.21 47.88 -15.18
C LEU A 487 20.26 48.26 -16.25
N GLU A 488 20.69 47.31 -17.08
CA GLU A 488 21.70 47.57 -18.14
C GLU A 488 21.11 48.05 -19.48
N ASN A 489 19.88 47.66 -19.84
CA ASN A 489 19.30 47.93 -21.18
C ASN A 489 18.12 48.92 -21.20
N GLY A 490 18.07 49.88 -20.28
CA GLY A 490 17.08 50.97 -20.35
C GLY A 490 15.63 50.54 -20.09
N GLY A 491 15.40 49.57 -19.21
CA GLY A 491 14.10 49.35 -18.57
C GLY A 491 13.01 48.62 -19.36
N ARG A 492 13.29 48.00 -20.51
CA ARG A 492 12.29 47.14 -21.20
C ARG A 492 12.46 45.67 -20.84
N LEU A 493 11.70 45.24 -19.84
CA LEU A 493 11.47 43.82 -19.52
C LEU A 493 10.70 43.16 -20.67
N SER A 494 11.31 42.19 -21.36
CA SER A 494 10.57 41.34 -22.29
C SER A 494 9.78 40.31 -21.48
N TYR A 495 8.45 40.43 -21.46
CA TYR A 495 7.55 39.48 -20.78
C TYR A 495 7.78 38.01 -21.22
N LEU A 496 8.32 37.81 -22.43
CA LEU A 496 8.66 36.51 -22.98
C LEU A 496 9.94 35.91 -22.40
N GLY A 497 10.84 36.74 -21.85
CA GLY A 497 12.07 36.30 -21.19
C GLY A 497 11.79 35.52 -19.90
N PHE A 498 10.71 35.84 -19.17
CA PHE A 498 10.32 35.12 -17.95
C PHE A 498 9.92 33.67 -18.20
N LEU A 499 9.44 33.36 -19.40
CA LEU A 499 8.95 32.03 -19.76
C LEU A 499 10.03 31.18 -20.47
N LYS A 500 11.20 31.75 -20.77
CA LYS A 500 12.31 31.08 -21.47
C LYS A 500 12.79 29.84 -20.71
N GLY A 501 12.77 28.66 -21.32
CA GLY A 501 13.12 27.39 -20.67
C GLY A 501 11.93 26.71 -19.99
N THR A 502 10.72 27.24 -20.13
CA THR A 502 9.51 26.54 -19.67
C THR A 502 9.35 25.25 -20.46
N GLU A 503 9.34 24.13 -19.76
CA GLU A 503 9.09 22.82 -20.35
C GLU A 503 7.67 22.36 -20.05
N TRP A 504 7.08 21.63 -20.99
CA TRP A 504 5.86 20.88 -20.74
C TRP A 504 5.97 19.49 -21.35
N ARG A 505 5.28 18.52 -20.76
CA ARG A 505 5.16 17.18 -21.32
C ARG A 505 3.75 16.68 -21.14
N LEU A 506 3.24 16.04 -22.19
CA LEU A 506 1.98 15.33 -22.22
C LEU A 506 2.17 13.92 -22.79
N GLY A 507 1.43 12.94 -22.30
CA GLY A 507 1.53 11.58 -22.79
C GLY A 507 0.46 10.62 -22.30
N GLN A 508 0.30 9.52 -23.02
CA GLN A 508 -0.69 8.48 -22.78
C GLN A 508 -0.05 7.10 -22.92
N TYR A 509 -0.37 6.20 -21.99
CA TYR A 509 -0.03 4.79 -22.12
C TYR A 509 -1.08 4.07 -22.98
N PHE A 510 -0.64 3.32 -23.99
CA PHE A 510 -1.55 2.64 -24.92
C PHE A 510 -1.44 1.11 -24.91
N LEU A 511 -0.37 0.54 -24.34
CA LEU A 511 -0.17 -0.91 -24.21
C LEU A 511 0.55 -1.27 -22.89
N GLY A 512 0.09 -0.67 -21.79
CA GLY A 512 0.62 -0.85 -20.42
C GLY A 512 2.00 -0.23 -20.21
N ASN A 513 2.98 -0.65 -21.01
CA ASN A 513 4.39 -0.30 -20.89
C ASN A 513 4.86 0.67 -21.99
N TRP A 514 4.01 0.91 -23.00
CA TRP A 514 4.28 1.85 -24.10
C TRP A 514 3.62 3.20 -23.82
N LEU A 515 4.44 4.24 -23.72
CA LEU A 515 4.05 5.64 -23.56
C LEU A 515 4.26 6.38 -24.89
N PHE A 516 3.21 6.95 -25.45
CA PHE A 516 3.34 8.00 -26.46
C PHE A 516 3.40 9.35 -25.74
N PHE A 517 4.37 10.19 -26.08
CA PHE A 517 4.50 11.49 -25.46
C PHE A 517 4.87 12.59 -26.46
N TYR A 518 4.48 13.80 -26.10
CA TYR A 518 4.97 15.04 -26.64
C TYR A 518 5.55 15.89 -25.50
N ALA A 519 6.73 16.44 -25.71
CA ALA A 519 7.30 17.46 -24.84
C ALA A 519 7.64 18.70 -25.66
N GLY A 520 7.42 19.87 -25.08
CA GLY A 520 7.86 21.13 -25.64
C GLY A 520 8.73 21.87 -24.65
N GLU A 521 9.73 22.58 -25.16
CA GLU A 521 10.59 23.47 -24.39
C GLU A 521 10.57 24.84 -25.08
N LEU A 522 10.21 25.88 -24.33
CA LEU A 522 10.24 27.25 -24.82
C LEU A 522 11.69 27.73 -24.90
N LYS A 523 12.18 28.08 -26.09
CA LYS A 523 13.53 28.62 -26.29
C LYS A 523 13.50 30.03 -26.84
N THR A 524 14.52 30.80 -26.49
CA THR A 524 14.83 32.08 -27.16
C THR A 524 16.20 31.95 -27.80
N GLU A 525 16.28 32.16 -29.10
CA GLU A 525 17.53 32.13 -29.84
C GLU A 525 17.65 33.37 -30.71
N ARG A 526 18.88 33.83 -30.96
CA ARG A 526 19.14 34.97 -31.83
C ARG A 526 19.25 34.49 -33.27
N ASP A 527 18.40 35.00 -34.15
CA ASP A 527 18.46 34.70 -35.59
C ASP A 527 19.73 35.33 -36.22
N ARG A 528 20.02 35.05 -37.50
CA ARG A 528 21.16 35.58 -38.28
C ARG A 528 21.26 37.11 -38.31
N TYR A 529 20.19 37.80 -37.90
CA TYR A 529 20.10 39.26 -37.77
C TYR A 529 20.14 39.75 -36.31
N GLN A 530 20.61 38.91 -35.37
CA GLN A 530 20.69 39.18 -33.93
C GLN A 530 19.37 39.54 -33.23
N ARG A 531 18.22 39.31 -33.88
CA ARG A 531 16.90 39.47 -33.26
C ARG A 531 16.58 38.25 -32.43
N GLU A 532 16.22 38.46 -31.17
CA GLU A 532 15.71 37.40 -30.30
C GLU A 532 14.36 36.90 -30.83
N LYS A 533 14.32 35.62 -31.17
CA LYS A 533 13.12 34.94 -31.65
C LYS A 533 12.74 33.85 -30.66
N LEU A 534 11.48 33.89 -30.24
CA LEU A 534 10.89 32.83 -29.44
C LEU A 534 10.59 31.64 -30.34
N GLY A 535 10.93 30.46 -29.88
CA GLY A 535 10.43 29.23 -30.47
C GLY A 535 10.26 28.13 -29.45
N ILE A 536 9.92 26.98 -29.98
CA ILE A 536 9.56 25.79 -29.23
C ILE A 536 10.39 24.66 -29.80
N LYS A 537 11.19 24.03 -28.95
CA LYS A 537 11.78 22.74 -29.27
C LYS A 537 10.73 21.69 -28.98
N HIS A 538 10.27 21.04 -30.04
CA HIS A 538 9.28 19.99 -29.99
C HIS A 538 9.97 18.64 -29.89
N ARG A 539 9.50 17.77 -29.01
CA ARG A 539 9.97 16.39 -28.87
C ARG A 539 8.77 15.47 -28.92
N PHE A 540 8.75 14.57 -29.88
CA PHE A 540 7.73 13.52 -29.99
C PHE A 540 8.41 12.20 -29.78
N GLY A 541 7.89 11.37 -28.88
CA GLY A 541 8.54 10.12 -28.60
C GLY A 541 7.60 9.00 -28.21
N ILE A 542 8.10 7.80 -28.43
CA ILE A 542 7.51 6.57 -27.94
C ILE A 542 8.52 5.92 -27.02
N GLU A 543 8.07 5.54 -25.84
CA GLU A 543 8.91 4.97 -24.80
C GLU A 543 8.32 3.65 -24.32
N TYR A 544 9.11 2.59 -24.38
CA TYR A 544 8.78 1.28 -23.83
C TYR A 544 9.57 1.05 -22.55
N ARG A 545 8.86 0.91 -21.43
CA ARG A 545 9.47 0.72 -20.10
C ARG A 545 9.16 -0.65 -19.53
N THR A 546 10.19 -1.39 -19.19
CA THR A 546 10.12 -2.55 -18.28
C THR A 546 10.76 -2.20 -16.93
N SER A 547 10.81 -3.15 -16.00
CA SER A 547 11.50 -2.99 -14.72
C SER A 547 13.01 -2.74 -14.87
N THR A 548 13.63 -3.20 -15.95
CA THR A 548 15.09 -3.18 -16.14
C THR A 548 15.54 -2.54 -17.45
N THR A 549 14.64 -2.24 -18.37
CA THR A 549 14.99 -1.70 -19.69
C THR A 549 14.06 -0.56 -20.07
N ASN A 550 14.65 0.51 -20.58
CA ASN A 550 13.95 1.61 -21.22
C ASN A 550 14.40 1.72 -22.68
N ILE A 551 13.46 1.64 -23.60
CA ILE A 551 13.70 1.86 -25.02
C ILE A 551 12.93 3.11 -25.40
N SER A 552 13.62 4.13 -25.90
CA SER A 552 12.97 5.34 -26.41
C SER A 552 13.36 5.60 -27.87
N PHE A 553 12.36 6.00 -28.64
CA PHE A 553 12.55 6.64 -29.92
C PHE A 553 12.01 8.06 -29.81
N GLU A 554 12.84 9.04 -30.13
CA GLU A 554 12.53 10.45 -30.00
C GLU A 554 12.82 11.17 -31.32
N TYR A 555 11.83 11.93 -31.78
CA TYR A 555 11.97 12.88 -32.86
C TYR A 555 11.99 14.29 -32.27
N ASN A 556 13.15 14.92 -32.37
CA ASN A 556 13.42 16.26 -31.88
C ASN A 556 13.34 17.23 -33.05
N TYR A 557 12.49 18.26 -32.93
CA TYR A 557 12.36 19.32 -33.91
C TYR A 557 12.52 20.68 -33.24
N ASP A 558 13.59 21.38 -33.61
CA ASP A 558 13.80 22.76 -33.20
C ASP A 558 13.23 23.69 -34.28
N ASN A 559 12.16 24.41 -33.93
CA ASN A 559 11.47 25.28 -34.89
C ASN A 559 12.22 26.59 -35.17
N VAL A 560 13.19 26.98 -34.33
CA VAL A 560 14.00 28.20 -34.50
C VAL A 560 15.16 27.92 -35.43
N LEU A 561 15.94 26.87 -35.15
CA LEU A 561 17.06 26.45 -35.99
C LEU A 561 16.63 25.68 -37.24
N ARG A 562 15.34 25.31 -37.33
CA ARG A 562 14.78 24.38 -38.32
C ARG A 562 15.57 23.08 -38.40
N ARG A 563 16.12 22.62 -37.27
CA ARG A 563 16.89 21.38 -37.16
C ARG A 563 16.00 20.25 -36.72
N LYS A 564 16.24 19.09 -37.32
CA LYS A 564 15.56 17.84 -37.02
C LYS A 564 16.60 16.84 -36.59
N ASP A 565 16.34 16.16 -35.48
CA ASP A 565 17.19 15.10 -34.98
C ASP A 565 16.32 13.90 -34.59
N ARG A 566 16.86 12.70 -34.78
CA ARG A 566 16.20 11.43 -34.46
C ARG A 566 17.12 10.68 -33.51
N GLN A 567 16.65 10.50 -32.30
CA GLN A 567 17.40 9.81 -31.27
C GLN A 567 16.72 8.49 -30.96
N PHE A 568 17.49 7.42 -31.03
CA PHE A 568 17.10 6.12 -30.51
C PHE A 568 17.98 5.82 -29.31
N SER A 569 17.38 5.49 -28.18
CA SER A 569 18.10 5.17 -26.96
C SER A 569 17.60 3.86 -26.36
N ILE A 570 18.54 3.02 -25.94
CA ILE A 570 18.28 1.84 -25.12
C ILE A 570 19.08 2.04 -23.85
N ARG A 571 18.39 2.11 -22.71
CA ARG A 571 19.00 2.16 -21.39
C ARG A 571 18.59 0.92 -20.63
N ARG A 572 19.57 0.11 -20.24
CA ARG A 572 19.37 -1.09 -19.44
C ARG A 572 20.00 -0.89 -18.07
N TYR A 573 19.21 -1.14 -17.03
CA TYR A 573 19.64 -1.10 -15.65
C TYR A 573 20.09 -2.50 -15.25
N PHE A 574 21.33 -2.60 -14.77
CA PHE A 574 21.88 -3.82 -14.22
C PHE A 574 21.87 -3.70 -12.69
N SER A 575 21.15 -4.60 -12.03
CA SER A 575 21.23 -4.82 -10.59
C SER A 575 22.38 -5.78 -10.35
N PHE A 576 23.44 -5.33 -9.68
CA PHE A 576 24.52 -6.18 -9.18
C PHE A 576 24.27 -6.55 -7.73
#